data_AF-X8H3T6-F1
#
_entry.id   AF-X8H3T6-F1
#
_cell.length_a   1.000
_cell.length_b   1.000
_cell.length_c   1.000
_cell.angle_alpha   90.00
_cell.angle_beta   90.00
_cell.angle_gamma   90.00
#
_symmetry.space_group_name_H-M   'P 1'
#
loop_
_entity.id
_entity.type
_entity.pdbx_description
1 polymer ?
#
loop_
_entity_poly.entity_id
_entity_poly.type
_entity_poly.pdbx_seq_one_letter_code
_entity_poly.pdbx_strand_id
1 'polypeptide(L)'
;MDDKEKVIALYNYIAEVSKSFKDTKINFTEEKWFSFFDDIPKHENIVFDYKNLDNSYFENEENRLLEIKKPTFLKPLFLDENLLKWLEGDWKDYKSTLTIKEEIVTEEDKEDISKIINIPSEIKEKIEKELEKREVWVKEQILIEEVRTFFDTLYIKYLELNKDSETLELVIGNGIVSIKNKNVYYPILLKKVKIDFDAKNNVLILVDPLTNENLLGKIRR
;
A
#
# COMPACT_ATOMS: atom_id res chain seq x y z
N MET A 1 13.59 -58.52 -19.41
CA MET A 1 13.83 -57.06 -19.38
C MET A 1 15.29 -56.87 -19.07
N ASP A 2 16.02 -56.37 -20.03
CA ASP A 2 17.46 -56.12 -19.92
C ASP A 2 17.70 -55.05 -18.83
N ASP A 3 18.79 -55.13 -18.08
CA ASP A 3 19.02 -54.21 -16.95
C ASP A 3 19.13 -52.75 -17.43
N LYS A 4 19.55 -52.56 -18.69
CA LYS A 4 19.54 -51.26 -19.37
C LYS A 4 18.11 -50.71 -19.57
N GLU A 5 17.14 -51.56 -19.89
CA GLU A 5 15.74 -51.15 -20.06
C GLU A 5 15.12 -50.73 -18.73
N LYS A 6 15.47 -51.40 -17.62
CA LYS A 6 15.02 -51.01 -16.27
C LYS A 6 15.57 -49.65 -15.86
N VAL A 7 16.85 -49.39 -16.13
CA VAL A 7 17.49 -48.09 -15.83
C VAL A 7 16.84 -46.97 -16.65
N ILE A 8 16.56 -47.21 -17.93
CA ILE A 8 15.87 -46.23 -18.79
C ILE A 8 14.44 -45.98 -18.30
N ALA A 9 13.70 -47.03 -17.92
CA ALA A 9 12.34 -46.90 -17.39
C ALA A 9 12.32 -46.12 -16.07
N LEU A 10 13.27 -46.37 -15.17
CA LEU A 10 13.40 -45.63 -13.92
C LEU A 10 13.76 -44.16 -14.16
N TYR A 11 14.69 -43.88 -15.06
CA TYR A 11 15.04 -42.52 -15.45
C TYR A 11 13.83 -41.76 -16.02
N ASN A 12 13.09 -42.39 -16.95
CA ASN A 12 11.90 -41.78 -17.53
C ASN A 12 10.80 -41.55 -16.48
N TYR A 13 10.60 -42.49 -15.57
CA TYR A 13 9.67 -42.33 -14.46
C TYR A 13 10.08 -41.14 -13.56
N ILE A 14 11.34 -41.07 -13.13
CA ILE A 14 11.85 -39.95 -12.33
C ILE A 14 11.73 -38.62 -13.09
N ALA A 15 11.99 -38.61 -14.40
CA ALA A 15 11.87 -37.41 -15.23
C ALA A 15 10.42 -36.93 -15.35
N GLU A 16 9.46 -37.82 -15.59
CA GLU A 16 8.03 -37.49 -15.65
C GLU A 16 7.48 -37.05 -14.29
N VAL A 17 7.85 -37.75 -13.23
CA VAL A 17 7.52 -37.36 -11.85
C VAL A 17 8.12 -35.99 -11.51
N SER A 18 9.38 -35.73 -11.89
CA SER A 18 10.03 -34.43 -11.70
C SER A 18 9.38 -33.30 -12.49
N LYS A 19 8.81 -33.58 -13.68
CA LYS A 19 8.00 -32.60 -14.42
C LYS A 19 6.70 -32.29 -13.70
N SER A 20 6.05 -33.29 -13.12
CA SER A 20 4.80 -33.10 -12.36
C SER A 20 4.97 -32.30 -11.06
N PHE A 21 6.18 -32.32 -10.47
CA PHE A 21 6.51 -31.47 -9.31
C PHE A 21 6.82 -30.01 -9.67
N LYS A 22 7.07 -29.71 -10.94
CA LYS A 22 7.36 -28.35 -11.41
C LYS A 22 6.07 -27.68 -11.86
N ASP A 23 5.24 -27.29 -10.90
CA ASP A 23 4.18 -26.32 -11.14
C ASP A 23 4.84 -24.95 -11.36
N THR A 24 5.46 -24.78 -12.54
CA THR A 24 6.28 -23.62 -12.85
C THR A 24 5.33 -22.50 -13.18
N LYS A 25 5.19 -21.55 -12.26
CA LYS A 25 4.41 -20.36 -12.51
C LYS A 25 5.00 -19.60 -13.68
N ILE A 26 4.20 -19.38 -14.71
CA ILE A 26 4.61 -18.70 -15.94
C ILE A 26 4.09 -17.28 -16.01
N ASN A 27 3.15 -16.92 -15.13
CA ASN A 27 2.63 -15.58 -14.99
C ASN A 27 2.67 -15.12 -13.53
N PHE A 28 3.09 -13.88 -13.26
CA PHE A 28 3.06 -13.35 -11.90
C PHE A 28 1.66 -13.32 -11.29
N THR A 29 0.60 -13.33 -12.11
CA THR A 29 -0.79 -13.38 -11.62
C THR A 29 -1.13 -14.72 -10.94
N GLU A 30 -0.29 -15.74 -11.13
CA GLU A 30 -0.40 -17.04 -10.46
C GLU A 30 0.23 -17.00 -9.05
N GLU A 31 0.93 -15.92 -8.70
CA GLU A 31 1.45 -15.72 -7.35
C GLU A 31 0.34 -15.36 -6.36
N LYS A 32 0.54 -15.71 -5.08
CA LYS A 32 -0.43 -15.39 -4.02
C LYS A 32 -0.66 -13.89 -3.86
N TRP A 33 0.37 -13.10 -4.17
CA TRP A 33 0.33 -11.65 -4.11
C TRP A 33 1.45 -11.05 -4.96
N PHE A 34 1.17 -9.93 -5.60
CA PHE A 34 2.14 -9.11 -6.31
C PHE A 34 1.73 -7.64 -6.21
N SER A 35 2.70 -6.74 -6.37
CA SER A 35 2.47 -5.29 -6.44
C SER A 35 3.62 -4.65 -7.19
N PHE A 36 3.34 -3.66 -8.04
CA PHE A 36 4.37 -2.88 -8.70
C PHE A 36 4.82 -1.71 -7.84
N PHE A 37 6.11 -1.36 -7.93
CA PHE A 37 6.61 -0.15 -7.28
C PHE A 37 5.93 1.13 -7.79
N ASP A 38 5.45 1.11 -9.03
CA ASP A 38 4.70 2.23 -9.62
C ASP A 38 3.32 2.42 -8.98
N ASP A 39 2.75 1.38 -8.37
CA ASP A 39 1.45 1.44 -7.68
C ASP A 39 1.58 1.96 -6.24
N ILE A 40 2.80 2.17 -5.74
CA ILE A 40 3.03 2.64 -4.37
C ILE A 40 2.63 4.12 -4.26
N PRO A 41 1.78 4.48 -3.26
CA PRO A 41 1.40 5.86 -3.04
C PRO A 41 2.62 6.77 -2.84
N LYS A 42 2.59 7.96 -3.45
CA LYS A 42 3.65 8.96 -3.28
C LYS A 42 3.34 9.83 -2.07
N HIS A 43 4.06 9.61 -0.97
CA HIS A 43 3.85 10.35 0.28
C HIS A 43 5.13 10.47 1.08
N GLU A 44 5.24 11.50 1.93
CA GLU A 44 6.41 11.72 2.80
C GLU A 44 6.68 10.57 3.78
N ASN A 45 5.63 9.84 4.19
CA ASN A 45 5.76 8.67 5.05
C ASN A 45 6.23 7.39 4.32
N ILE A 46 6.47 7.46 3.01
CA ILE A 46 7.00 6.37 2.21
C ILE A 46 8.36 6.78 1.67
N VAL A 47 9.40 6.11 2.14
CA VAL A 47 10.78 6.34 1.70
C VAL A 47 11.23 5.14 0.88
N PHE A 48 11.61 5.40 -0.37
CA PHE A 48 12.10 4.38 -1.30
C PHE A 48 13.57 4.64 -1.64
N ASP A 49 14.47 4.00 -0.90
CA ASP A 49 15.91 4.26 -0.98
C ASP A 49 16.60 3.58 -2.16
N TYR A 50 15.92 2.67 -2.86
CA TYR A 50 16.46 1.98 -4.04
C TYR A 50 16.79 2.93 -5.21
N LYS A 51 16.26 4.16 -5.25
CA LYS A 51 16.56 5.14 -6.32
C LYS A 51 17.94 5.79 -6.21
N ASN A 52 18.61 5.72 -5.05
CA ASN A 52 19.94 6.27 -4.81
C ASN A 52 21.00 5.15 -4.71
N LEU A 53 20.96 4.21 -5.65
CA LEU A 53 21.95 3.13 -5.77
C LEU A 53 23.25 3.67 -6.38
N ASP A 54 23.97 4.47 -5.61
CA ASP A 54 25.40 4.66 -5.82
C ASP A 54 26.09 3.34 -5.44
N ASN A 55 27.27 3.05 -6.01
CA ASN A 55 28.02 1.81 -5.72
C ASN A 55 28.32 1.60 -4.22
N SER A 56 28.20 2.64 -3.39
CA SER A 56 28.32 2.58 -1.93
C SER A 56 27.07 2.08 -1.18
N TYR A 57 25.94 1.85 -1.85
CA TYR A 57 24.75 1.27 -1.22
C TYR A 57 25.02 -0.15 -0.67
N PHE A 58 25.93 -0.89 -1.30
CA PHE A 58 26.37 -2.20 -0.80
C PHE A 58 27.31 -2.11 0.43
N GLU A 59 27.75 -0.91 0.82
CA GLU A 59 28.65 -0.67 1.97
C GLU A 59 27.92 -0.14 3.21
N ASN A 60 26.69 0.36 3.09
CA ASN A 60 25.93 0.88 4.22
C ASN A 60 25.24 -0.25 4.99
N GLU A 61 25.42 -0.26 6.32
CA GLU A 61 24.92 -1.30 7.24
C GLU A 61 23.37 -1.28 7.41
N GLU A 62 22.66 -0.35 6.76
CA GLU A 62 21.21 -0.17 6.81
C GLU A 62 20.56 -0.40 5.43
N ASN A 63 20.61 -1.63 4.91
CA ASN A 63 20.05 -2.02 3.60
C ASN A 63 18.51 -2.09 3.59
N ARG A 64 17.89 -0.93 3.83
CA ARG A 64 16.45 -0.68 3.69
C ARG A 64 16.12 -0.33 2.24
N LEU A 65 15.15 -1.06 1.68
CA LEU A 65 14.68 -0.88 0.30
C LEU A 65 13.47 0.04 0.24
N LEU A 66 12.56 -0.13 1.20
CA LEU A 66 11.33 0.64 1.33
C LEU A 66 10.96 0.74 2.81
N GLU A 67 10.74 1.95 3.28
CA GLU A 67 10.26 2.25 4.63
C GLU A 67 8.90 2.94 4.55
N ILE A 68 7.95 2.46 5.35
CA ILE A 68 6.58 2.97 5.35
C ILE A 68 6.13 3.17 6.78
N LYS A 69 5.86 4.43 7.14
CA LYS A 69 5.31 4.81 8.44
C LYS A 69 3.82 5.01 8.36
N LYS A 70 3.02 4.34 9.19
CA LYS A 70 1.56 4.52 9.21
C LYS A 70 1.19 5.98 9.55
N PRO A 71 0.65 6.78 8.61
CA PRO A 71 0.34 8.18 8.89
C PRO A 71 -0.94 8.29 9.72
N THR A 72 -1.05 9.37 10.48
CA THR A 72 -2.28 9.73 11.22
C THR A 72 -3.12 10.68 10.39
N PHE A 73 -4.45 10.51 10.43
CA PHE A 73 -5.37 11.45 9.79
C PHE A 73 -5.19 12.86 10.35
N LEU A 74 -5.26 13.86 9.47
CA LEU A 74 -5.24 15.26 9.88
C LEU A 74 -6.52 15.57 10.65
N LYS A 75 -6.44 16.54 11.57
CA LYS A 75 -7.63 17.03 12.26
C LYS A 75 -8.57 17.70 11.23
N PRO A 76 -9.90 17.54 11.37
CA PRO A 76 -10.85 18.27 10.54
C PRO A 76 -10.67 19.78 10.65
N LEU A 77 -10.92 20.49 9.55
CA LEU A 77 -10.93 21.95 9.56
C LEU A 77 -12.06 22.46 10.47
N PHE A 78 -11.77 23.52 11.22
CA PHE A 78 -12.78 24.19 12.02
C PHE A 78 -13.71 25.00 11.13
N LEU A 79 -15.01 24.91 11.36
CA LEU A 79 -16.03 25.72 10.69
C LEU A 79 -17.01 26.27 11.73
N ASP A 80 -17.31 27.56 11.62
CA ASP A 80 -18.25 28.24 12.51
C ASP A 80 -19.64 27.61 12.44
N GLU A 81 -20.32 27.48 13.59
CA GLU A 81 -21.66 26.91 13.68
C GLU A 81 -22.70 27.66 12.83
N ASN A 82 -22.52 28.97 12.66
CA ASN A 82 -23.39 29.78 11.81
C ASN A 82 -23.28 29.42 10.32
N LEU A 83 -22.11 28.94 9.87
CA LEU A 83 -21.90 28.49 8.50
C LEU A 83 -22.36 27.04 8.31
N LEU A 84 -22.15 26.19 9.32
CA LEU A 84 -22.61 24.79 9.32
C LEU A 84 -24.12 24.65 9.11
N LYS A 85 -24.94 25.60 9.60
CA LYS A 85 -26.40 25.59 9.40
C LYS A 85 -26.82 25.60 7.93
N TRP A 86 -26.00 26.21 7.08
CA TRP A 86 -26.23 26.34 5.64
C TRP A 86 -25.60 25.21 4.82
N LEU A 87 -25.00 24.23 5.48
CA LEU A 87 -24.44 23.05 4.82
C LEU A 87 -25.30 21.84 5.13
N GLU A 88 -25.42 20.98 4.13
CA GLU A 88 -25.94 19.63 4.25
C GLU A 88 -24.80 18.63 4.03
N GLY A 89 -24.71 17.65 4.93
CA GLY A 89 -23.59 16.70 5.00
C GLY A 89 -22.69 16.91 6.23
N ASP A 90 -21.71 16.02 6.40
CA ASP A 90 -20.77 16.07 7.54
C ASP A 90 -19.48 16.78 7.13
N TRP A 91 -19.30 18.00 7.65
CA TRP A 91 -18.09 18.78 7.39
C TRP A 91 -16.80 18.06 7.80
N LYS A 92 -16.86 17.28 8.88
CA LYS A 92 -15.69 16.62 9.48
C LYS A 92 -15.32 15.32 8.78
N ASP A 93 -16.24 14.75 8.01
CA ASP A 93 -15.97 13.58 7.20
C ASP A 93 -15.51 13.99 5.81
N TYR A 94 -14.30 13.58 5.42
CA TYR A 94 -13.74 13.85 4.10
C TYR A 94 -14.46 13.08 2.97
N LYS A 95 -15.18 12.00 3.30
CA LYS A 95 -16.00 11.23 2.36
C LYS A 95 -17.39 11.82 2.14
N SER A 96 -17.80 12.74 3.00
CA SER A 96 -19.12 13.37 2.88
C SER A 96 -19.17 14.35 1.71
N THR A 97 -20.22 14.24 0.91
CA THR A 97 -20.55 15.24 -0.12
C THR A 97 -21.30 16.39 0.56
N LEU A 98 -20.80 17.61 0.39
CA LEU A 98 -21.42 18.79 0.98
C LEU A 98 -22.23 19.55 -0.06
N THR A 99 -23.46 19.90 0.29
CA THR A 99 -24.33 20.77 -0.50
C THR A 99 -24.68 22.02 0.29
N ILE A 100 -24.66 23.18 -0.39
CA ILE A 100 -25.08 24.44 0.22
C ILE A 100 -26.61 24.49 0.17
N LYS A 101 -27.23 24.71 1.34
CA LYS A 101 -28.66 24.99 1.44
C LYS A 101 -28.90 26.43 1.01
N GLU A 102 -29.71 26.61 -0.03
CA GLU A 102 -30.09 27.96 -0.49
C GLU A 102 -31.12 28.61 0.46
N GLU A 103 -31.91 27.79 1.15
CA GLU A 103 -32.97 28.21 2.06
C GLU A 103 -32.99 27.34 3.32
N ILE A 104 -33.29 27.96 4.47
CA ILE A 104 -33.54 27.27 5.75
C ILE A 104 -34.90 27.66 6.30
N VAL A 105 -35.60 26.71 6.91
CA VAL A 105 -36.86 26.95 7.60
C VAL A 105 -36.59 27.07 9.09
N THR A 106 -37.02 28.17 9.70
CA THR A 106 -36.99 28.36 11.15
C THR A 106 -38.41 28.43 11.69
N GLU A 107 -38.72 27.59 12.68
CA GLU A 107 -39.95 27.63 13.45
C GLU A 107 -39.79 28.64 14.60
N GLU A 108 -40.64 29.65 14.67
CA GLU A 108 -40.77 30.51 15.85
C GLU A 108 -41.88 29.95 16.75
N ASP A 109 -41.53 29.61 18.00
CA ASP A 109 -42.35 28.92 19.03
C ASP A 109 -43.66 29.62 19.46
N LYS A 110 -44.17 30.61 18.70
CA LYS A 110 -45.32 31.41 19.15
C LYS A 110 -46.52 31.50 18.22
N GLU A 111 -46.48 31.01 16.98
CA GLU A 111 -47.64 31.22 16.09
C GLU A 111 -47.79 30.26 14.88
N ASP A 112 -47.12 29.09 14.84
CA ASP A 112 -47.17 28.16 13.68
C ASP A 112 -46.80 28.82 12.32
N ILE A 113 -46.00 29.91 12.34
CA ILE A 113 -45.52 30.58 11.14
C ILE A 113 -44.09 30.13 10.86
N SER A 114 -43.92 29.24 9.89
CA SER A 114 -42.61 28.90 9.34
C SER A 114 -42.07 30.06 8.49
N LYS A 115 -40.92 30.64 8.86
CA LYS A 115 -40.21 31.61 8.00
C LYS A 115 -39.15 30.90 7.16
N ILE A 116 -39.19 31.13 5.85
CA ILE A 116 -38.14 30.72 4.91
C ILE A 116 -37.11 31.85 4.85
N ILE A 117 -35.85 31.52 5.14
CA ILE A 117 -34.73 32.46 5.09
C ILE A 117 -33.77 31.99 4.01
N ASN A 118 -33.50 32.88 3.05
CA ASN A 118 -32.52 32.63 1.99
C ASN A 118 -31.11 32.93 2.48
N ILE A 119 -30.11 32.22 1.93
CA ILE A 119 -28.71 32.41 2.29
C ILE A 119 -28.23 33.84 1.96
N PRO A 120 -27.66 34.58 2.94
CA PRO A 120 -27.05 35.87 2.65
C PRO A 120 -25.83 35.70 1.74
N SER A 121 -25.64 36.60 0.76
CA SER A 121 -24.51 36.55 -0.17
C SER A 121 -23.15 36.52 0.54
N GLU A 122 -22.99 37.28 1.64
CA GLU A 122 -21.77 37.29 2.45
C GLU A 122 -21.47 35.94 3.12
N ILE A 123 -22.51 35.19 3.50
CA ILE A 123 -22.36 33.86 4.11
C ILE A 123 -22.00 32.85 3.03
N LYS A 124 -22.64 32.94 1.86
CA LYS A 124 -22.34 32.10 0.70
C LYS A 124 -20.86 32.24 0.29
N GLU A 125 -20.35 33.46 0.15
CA GLU A 125 -18.94 33.70 -0.20
C GLU A 125 -17.96 33.14 0.85
N LYS A 126 -18.31 33.19 2.14
CA LYS A 126 -17.49 32.60 3.21
C LYS A 126 -17.48 31.07 3.13
N ILE A 127 -18.64 30.46 2.91
CA ILE A 127 -18.76 29.00 2.76
C ILE A 127 -17.95 28.52 1.55
N GLU A 128 -18.03 29.22 0.42
CA GLU A 128 -17.26 28.88 -0.79
C GLU A 128 -15.75 28.90 -0.51
N LYS A 129 -15.23 29.92 0.18
CA LYS A 129 -13.81 29.97 0.58
C LYS A 129 -13.39 28.85 1.52
N GLU A 130 -14.25 28.47 2.47
CA GLU A 130 -13.96 27.36 3.36
C GLU A 130 -14.05 26.01 2.64
N LEU A 131 -14.94 25.87 1.66
CA LEU A 131 -15.02 24.69 0.80
C LEU A 131 -13.73 24.50 -0.01
N GLU A 132 -13.15 25.57 -0.57
CA GLU A 132 -11.85 25.50 -1.25
C GLU A 132 -10.73 24.97 -0.33
N LYS A 133 -10.69 25.43 0.92
CA LYS A 133 -9.73 24.91 1.92
C LYS A 133 -10.02 23.44 2.26
N ARG A 134 -11.29 23.08 2.39
CA ARG A 134 -11.71 21.70 2.63
C ARG A 134 -11.30 20.80 1.47
N GLU A 135 -11.40 21.23 0.22
CA GLU A 135 -10.97 20.42 -0.93
C GLU A 135 -9.49 20.05 -0.85
N VAL A 136 -8.63 20.98 -0.45
CA VAL A 136 -7.21 20.70 -0.23
C VAL A 136 -7.03 19.70 0.91
N TRP A 137 -7.71 19.91 2.04
CA TRP A 137 -7.68 18.98 3.16
C TRP A 137 -8.20 17.58 2.79
N VAL A 138 -9.28 17.47 2.01
CA VAL A 138 -9.83 16.20 1.52
C VAL A 138 -8.82 15.47 0.64
N LYS A 139 -8.13 16.16 -0.27
CA LYS A 139 -7.08 15.56 -1.11
C LYS A 139 -5.96 14.95 -0.27
N GLU A 140 -5.50 15.67 0.76
CA GLU A 140 -4.50 15.15 1.70
C GLU A 140 -5.03 13.94 2.49
N GLN A 141 -6.28 13.97 2.95
CA GLN A 141 -6.90 12.83 3.67
C GLN A 141 -7.02 11.57 2.82
N ILE A 142 -7.39 11.72 1.54
CA ILE A 142 -7.45 10.60 0.58
C ILE A 142 -6.06 9.97 0.43
N LEU A 143 -5.03 10.79 0.24
CA LEU A 143 -3.66 10.31 0.12
C LEU A 143 -3.19 9.60 1.41
N ILE A 144 -3.53 10.15 2.58
CA ILE A 144 -3.29 9.48 3.88
C ILE A 144 -4.02 8.12 3.95
N GLU A 145 -5.27 8.05 3.49
CA GLU A 145 -6.04 6.79 3.43
C GLU A 145 -5.36 5.76 2.52
N GLU A 146 -4.88 6.16 1.34
CA GLU A 146 -4.15 5.30 0.41
C GLU A 146 -2.89 4.73 1.07
N VAL A 147 -2.08 5.57 1.71
CA VAL A 147 -0.85 5.15 2.40
C VAL A 147 -1.17 4.19 3.55
N ARG A 148 -2.23 4.44 4.33
CA ARG A 148 -2.67 3.55 5.42
C ARG A 148 -3.14 2.21 4.89
N THR A 149 -3.90 2.21 3.80
CA THR A 149 -4.38 0.99 3.15
C THR A 149 -3.22 0.15 2.64
N PHE A 150 -2.22 0.79 2.04
CA PHE A 150 -0.99 0.13 1.61
C PHE A 150 -0.19 -0.45 2.79
N PHE A 151 -0.03 0.33 3.87
CA PHE A 151 0.58 -0.15 5.11
C PHE A 151 -0.15 -1.37 5.67
N ASP A 152 -1.47 -1.32 5.79
CA ASP A 152 -2.27 -2.42 6.36
C ASP A 152 -2.17 -3.67 5.49
N THR A 153 -2.12 -3.51 4.16
CA THR A 153 -1.87 -4.61 3.21
C THR A 153 -0.51 -5.25 3.47
N LEU A 154 0.56 -4.47 3.56
CA LEU A 154 1.90 -4.98 3.83
C LEU A 154 2.03 -5.59 5.23
N TYR A 155 1.33 -5.05 6.22
CA TYR A 155 1.28 -5.63 7.57
C TYR A 155 0.65 -7.02 7.56
N ILE A 156 -0.45 -7.21 6.82
CA ILE A 156 -1.05 -8.55 6.63
C ILE A 156 -0.03 -9.48 5.96
N LYS A 157 0.70 -9.02 4.93
CA LYS A 157 1.73 -9.83 4.26
C LYS A 157 2.89 -10.19 5.18
N TYR A 158 3.31 -9.27 6.04
CA TYR A 158 4.29 -9.56 7.11
C TYR A 158 3.81 -10.70 8.02
N LEU A 159 2.55 -10.69 8.45
CA LEU A 159 1.99 -11.76 9.29
C LEU A 159 1.92 -13.10 8.54
N GLU A 160 1.48 -13.10 7.28
CA GLU A 160 1.44 -14.30 6.42
C GLU A 160 2.84 -14.91 6.23
N LEU A 161 3.84 -14.08 5.88
CA LEU A 161 5.22 -14.51 5.66
C LEU A 161 5.86 -15.08 6.93
N ASN A 162 5.57 -14.50 8.11
CA ASN A 162 6.07 -15.03 9.38
C ASN A 162 5.43 -16.37 9.75
N LYS A 163 4.15 -16.57 9.43
CA LYS A 163 3.43 -17.81 9.71
C LYS A 163 3.88 -18.96 8.81
N ASP A 164 4.04 -18.70 7.52
CA ASP A 164 4.31 -19.71 6.49
C ASP A 164 5.73 -19.59 5.91
N SER A 165 6.70 -19.17 6.73
CA SER A 165 8.08 -18.82 6.31
C SER A 165 8.87 -19.93 5.60
N GLU A 166 8.47 -21.20 5.76
CA GLU A 166 9.08 -22.34 5.08
C GLU A 166 8.57 -22.51 3.63
N THR A 167 7.39 -21.98 3.32
CA THR A 167 6.72 -22.19 2.02
C THR A 167 6.51 -20.90 1.23
N LEU A 168 6.58 -19.75 1.91
CA LEU A 168 6.41 -18.44 1.33
C LEU A 168 7.66 -17.59 1.49
N GLU A 169 7.97 -16.88 0.43
CA GLU A 169 8.98 -15.85 0.44
C GLU A 169 8.49 -14.63 -0.32
N LEU A 170 9.04 -13.49 0.06
CA LEU A 170 8.84 -12.25 -0.67
C LEU A 170 10.06 -11.99 -1.53
N VAL A 171 9.82 -11.73 -2.81
CA VAL A 171 10.87 -11.43 -3.78
C VAL A 171 10.56 -10.12 -4.49
N ILE A 172 11.60 -9.36 -4.79
CA ILE A 172 11.54 -8.21 -5.68
C ILE A 172 12.17 -8.62 -7.00
N GLY A 173 11.47 -8.37 -8.10
CA GLY A 173 12.01 -8.53 -9.45
C GLY A 173 12.38 -7.19 -10.07
N ASN A 174 13.45 -7.18 -10.85
CA ASN A 174 13.82 -6.06 -11.69
C ASN A 174 13.60 -6.44 -13.17
N GLY A 175 12.48 -5.99 -13.71
CA GLY A 175 12.05 -6.29 -15.08
C GLY A 175 11.16 -7.52 -15.18
N ILE A 176 10.44 -7.61 -16.31
CA ILE A 176 9.54 -8.72 -16.64
C ILE A 176 9.91 -9.25 -18.02
N VAL A 177 9.97 -10.58 -18.14
CA VAL A 177 10.11 -11.25 -19.43
C VAL A 177 8.74 -11.58 -20.00
N SER A 178 8.52 -11.18 -21.25
CA SER A 178 7.34 -11.56 -22.03
C SER A 178 7.75 -12.47 -23.20
N ILE A 179 7.31 -13.72 -23.19
CA ILE A 179 7.50 -14.66 -24.31
C ILE A 179 6.13 -14.99 -24.89
N LYS A 180 5.72 -14.22 -25.90
CA LYS A 180 4.39 -14.32 -26.54
C LYS A 180 4.04 -15.75 -26.96
N ASN A 181 4.98 -16.47 -27.58
CA ASN A 181 4.73 -17.82 -28.10
C ASN A 181 4.52 -18.88 -27.02
N LYS A 182 4.89 -18.60 -25.77
CA LYS A 182 4.75 -19.51 -24.63
C LYS A 182 3.82 -18.96 -23.54
N ASN A 183 3.18 -17.82 -23.80
CA ASN A 183 2.36 -17.08 -22.83
C ASN A 183 3.03 -16.86 -21.47
N VAL A 184 4.35 -16.65 -21.48
CA VAL A 184 5.12 -16.40 -20.25
C VAL A 184 5.18 -14.90 -20.01
N TYR A 185 4.82 -14.47 -18.80
CA TYR A 185 4.89 -13.10 -18.34
C TYR A 185 5.30 -13.05 -16.86
N TYR A 186 6.60 -13.13 -16.61
CA TYR A 186 7.11 -13.40 -15.26
C TYR A 186 8.29 -12.48 -14.92
N PRO A 187 8.41 -12.01 -13.66
CA PRO A 187 9.51 -11.16 -13.24
C PRO A 187 10.87 -11.87 -13.34
N ILE A 188 11.91 -11.10 -13.64
CA ILE A 188 13.30 -11.55 -13.69
C ILE A 188 14.16 -10.76 -12.69
N LEU A 189 15.42 -11.18 -12.53
CA LEU A 189 16.36 -10.57 -11.59
C LEU A 189 15.78 -10.54 -10.16
N LEU A 190 15.29 -11.69 -9.73
CA LEU A 190 14.61 -11.85 -8.45
C LEU A 190 15.62 -11.79 -7.29
N LYS A 191 15.26 -11.02 -6.27
CA LYS A 191 16.00 -10.93 -5.01
C LYS A 191 15.05 -11.12 -3.84
N LYS A 192 15.40 -12.04 -2.92
CA LYS A 192 14.63 -12.27 -1.70
C LYS A 192 14.74 -11.08 -0.77
N VAL A 193 13.62 -10.72 -0.16
CA VAL A 193 13.54 -9.64 0.83
C VAL A 193 12.71 -10.07 2.04
N LYS A 194 12.86 -9.34 3.13
CA LYS A 194 12.08 -9.54 4.35
C LYS A 194 11.34 -8.24 4.71
N ILE A 195 10.19 -8.37 5.34
CA ILE A 195 9.52 -7.25 5.99
C ILE A 195 9.84 -7.31 7.49
N ASP A 196 10.36 -6.23 8.03
CA ASP A 196 10.52 -6.01 9.47
C ASP A 196 9.51 -4.96 9.96
N PHE A 197 9.02 -5.12 11.18
CA PHE A 197 8.01 -4.26 11.78
C PHE A 197 8.49 -3.63 13.09
N ASP A 198 8.54 -2.30 13.13
CA ASP A 198 8.76 -1.52 14.34
C ASP A 198 7.40 -1.08 14.94
N ALA A 199 6.98 -1.82 15.97
CA ALA A 199 5.74 -1.55 16.69
C ALA A 199 5.74 -0.23 17.47
N LYS A 200 6.92 0.29 17.86
CA LYS A 200 6.99 1.54 18.64
C LYS A 200 6.63 2.74 17.78
N ASN A 201 7.12 2.74 16.53
CA ASN A 201 6.93 3.84 15.60
C ASN A 201 5.85 3.58 14.55
N ASN A 202 5.25 2.37 14.53
CA ASN A 202 4.34 1.89 13.48
C ASN A 202 4.95 2.01 12.09
N VAL A 203 6.14 1.43 11.92
CA VAL A 203 6.91 1.46 10.68
C VAL A 203 7.12 0.04 10.17
N LEU A 204 6.89 -0.15 8.87
CA LEU A 204 7.27 -1.36 8.14
C LEU A 204 8.48 -1.06 7.27
N ILE A 205 9.46 -1.97 7.28
CA ILE A 205 10.71 -1.81 6.54
C ILE A 205 10.92 -3.08 5.71
N LEU A 206 11.07 -2.91 4.40
CA LEU A 206 11.55 -3.96 3.50
C LEU A 206 13.06 -3.94 3.49
N VAL A 207 13.67 -5.05 3.87
CA VAL A 207 15.13 -5.20 4.03
C VAL A 207 15.68 -6.34 3.19
N ASP A 208 16.94 -6.22 2.79
CA ASP A 208 17.69 -7.29 2.14
C ASP A 208 18.35 -8.22 3.20
N PRO A 209 17.91 -9.50 3.31
CA PRO A 209 18.42 -10.43 4.32
C PRO A 209 19.90 -10.78 4.16
N LEU A 210 20.44 -10.76 2.93
CA LEU A 210 21.81 -11.23 2.64
C LEU A 210 22.90 -10.30 3.16
N THR A 211 22.54 -9.07 3.54
CA THR A 211 23.47 -8.14 4.19
C THR A 211 23.84 -8.59 5.62
N ASN A 212 22.91 -9.25 6.32
CA ASN A 212 23.08 -9.61 7.72
C ASN A 212 23.94 -10.87 7.93
N GLU A 213 24.14 -11.74 6.93
CA GLU A 213 24.98 -12.93 7.08
C GLU A 213 26.48 -12.60 7.23
N ASN A 214 26.92 -11.42 6.77
CA ASN A 214 28.30 -10.96 7.00
C ASN A 214 28.59 -10.60 8.47
N LEU A 215 27.57 -10.51 9.33
CA LEU A 215 27.75 -10.20 10.76
C LEU A 215 28.02 -11.43 11.64
N LEU A 216 27.60 -12.63 11.23
CA LEU A 216 27.84 -13.86 12.00
C LEU A 216 29.23 -14.49 11.76
N GLY A 217 29.99 -13.99 10.78
CA GLY A 217 31.35 -14.46 10.46
C GLY A 217 32.50 -13.76 11.20
N LYS A 218 32.24 -12.70 11.98
CA LYS A 218 33.30 -11.90 12.65
C LYS A 218 33.43 -12.12 14.16
N ILE A 219 32.64 -12.99 14.77
CA ILE A 219 32.82 -13.37 16.19
C ILE A 219 33.32 -14.81 16.27
N ARG A 220 34.61 -15.00 15.95
CA ARG A 220 35.46 -16.09 16.45
C ARG A 220 36.90 -15.75 16.06
N ARG A 221 37.55 -14.94 16.90
CA ARG A 221 38.98 -15.05 17.18
C ARG A 221 39.13 -15.73 18.52
#